data_AF-A0A1Y2H5H7-F1
#
_entry.id   AF-A0A1Y2H5H7-F1
#
_cell.length_a   1.000
_cell.length_b   1.000
_cell.length_c   1.000
_cell.angle_alpha   90.00
_cell.angle_beta   90.00
_cell.angle_gamma   90.00
#
_symmetry.space_group_name_H-M   'P 1'
#
loop_
_entity.id
_entity.type
_entity.pdbx_description
1 polymer ?
#
loop_
_entity_poly.entity_id
_entity_poly.type
_entity_poly.pdbx_seq_one_letter_code
_entity_poly.pdbx_strand_id
1 'polypeptide(L)'
;MLGDDSKGVEPRSAFSQFTNVKVGDQIRVKSLGQSPKFFAEDYQGHELIVTEQMMELWELLGGDFEWSIKRCLSGPMGVGKSYIAWFLAAKAYAHGWPVLYIPDAMDLQSSVSEEEAATIICRIFIAFNKDILTVEELVNMVNFQDTTKPLVVSTARYILRNLLQQRQQKTLFVIDEHGALFPH
;
A
#
# COMPACT_ATOMS: atom_id res chain seq x y z
N MET A 1 -19.80 9.48 17.93
CA MET A 1 -19.91 10.21 16.65
C MET A 1 -18.71 11.15 16.56
N LEU A 2 -17.66 10.70 15.88
CA LEU A 2 -16.50 11.49 15.49
C LEU A 2 -16.24 11.14 14.02
N GLY A 3 -16.10 12.17 13.20
CA GLY A 3 -16.30 12.15 11.76
C GLY A 3 -15.36 11.19 11.04
N ASP A 4 -15.97 10.24 10.34
CA ASP A 4 -15.33 9.47 9.29
C ASP A 4 -15.26 10.35 8.03
N ASP A 5 -14.32 11.29 8.03
CA ASP A 5 -13.88 12.00 6.82
C ASP A 5 -12.85 11.16 6.04
N SER A 6 -12.84 9.83 6.18
CA SER A 6 -12.05 8.97 5.29
C SER A 6 -12.74 8.92 3.93
N LYS A 7 -12.45 9.92 3.09
CA LYS A 7 -12.63 9.78 1.65
C LYS A 7 -11.81 8.55 1.25
N GLY A 8 -12.48 7.44 0.96
CA GLY A 8 -11.83 6.21 0.50
C GLY A 8 -10.91 6.44 -0.70
N VAL A 9 -10.22 5.40 -1.15
CA VAL A 9 -9.23 5.50 -2.24
C VAL A 9 -9.84 6.23 -3.44
N GLU A 10 -9.23 7.35 -3.83
CA GLU A 10 -9.62 8.10 -5.02
C GLU A 10 -9.47 7.20 -6.26
N PRO A 11 -10.32 7.35 -7.29
CA PRO A 11 -10.21 6.54 -8.50
C PRO A 11 -8.81 6.64 -9.13
N ARG A 12 -8.31 5.54 -9.71
CA ARG A 12 -6.97 5.50 -10.35
C ARG A 12 -6.72 6.63 -11.35
N SER A 13 -7.76 7.10 -12.05
CA SER A 13 -7.68 8.24 -12.97
C SER A 13 -7.22 9.54 -12.30
N ALA A 14 -7.47 9.73 -11.01
CA ALA A 14 -6.99 10.87 -10.23
C ALA A 14 -5.46 10.85 -10.00
N PHE A 15 -4.82 9.70 -10.22
CA PHE A 15 -3.38 9.48 -10.06
C PHE A 15 -2.61 9.55 -11.38
N SER A 16 -3.23 10.00 -12.47
CA SER A 16 -2.59 10.07 -13.79
C SER A 16 -1.28 10.89 -13.80
N GLN A 17 -1.17 11.93 -12.96
CA GLN A 17 0.07 12.71 -12.80
C GLN A 17 1.27 11.85 -12.35
N PHE A 18 1.04 10.77 -11.61
CA PHE A 18 2.11 9.92 -11.06
C PHE A 18 2.78 9.04 -12.13
N THR A 19 2.17 8.85 -13.30
CA THR A 19 2.75 7.97 -14.33
C THR A 19 4.00 8.56 -14.98
N ASN A 20 4.07 9.90 -15.09
CA ASN A 20 5.13 10.61 -15.83
C ASN A 20 5.91 11.62 -14.97
N VAL A 21 5.73 11.58 -13.65
CA VAL A 21 6.40 12.48 -12.71
C VAL A 21 7.92 12.32 -12.72
N LYS A 22 8.64 13.43 -12.58
CA LYS A 22 10.10 13.54 -12.56
C LYS A 22 10.58 14.16 -11.24
N VAL A 23 11.87 14.02 -10.98
CA VAL A 23 12.54 14.71 -9.86
C VAL A 23 12.31 16.22 -9.97
N GLY A 24 11.94 16.84 -8.85
CA GLY A 24 11.65 18.27 -8.76
C GLY A 24 10.21 18.64 -9.08
N ASP A 25 9.41 17.74 -9.66
CA ASP A 25 7.99 18.00 -9.88
C ASP A 25 7.25 18.13 -8.55
N GLN A 26 6.33 19.08 -8.50
CA GLN A 26 5.40 19.24 -7.39
C GLN A 26 4.10 18.52 -7.73
N ILE A 27 3.71 17.57 -6.88
CA ILE A 27 2.50 16.78 -7.07
C ILE A 27 1.51 17.01 -5.93
N ARG A 28 0.23 17.04 -6.29
CA ARG A 28 -0.83 17.08 -5.29
C ARG A 28 -1.09 15.69 -4.73
N VAL A 29 -1.00 15.56 -3.41
CA VAL A 29 -1.34 14.35 -2.67
C VAL A 29 -2.82 14.01 -2.90
N LYS A 30 -3.06 12.73 -3.17
CA LYS A 30 -4.39 12.14 -3.39
C LYS A 30 -4.72 11.19 -2.25
N SER A 31 -6.00 10.97 -1.97
CA SER A 31 -6.38 10.01 -0.95
C SER A 31 -6.14 8.58 -1.43
N LEU A 32 -5.31 7.84 -0.71
CA LEU A 32 -5.21 6.38 -0.81
C LEU A 32 -6.18 5.69 0.16
N GLY A 33 -7.20 6.40 0.65
CA GLY A 33 -8.13 5.95 1.69
C GLY A 33 -7.52 5.87 3.09
N GLN A 34 -6.19 5.97 3.18
CA GLN A 34 -5.43 6.04 4.42
C GLN A 34 -4.24 6.98 4.21
N SER A 35 -3.81 7.64 5.27
CA SER A 35 -2.68 8.57 5.26
C SER A 35 -1.61 8.06 6.22
N PRO A 36 -0.31 8.27 5.91
CA PRO A 36 0.75 8.04 6.88
C PRO A 36 0.54 8.87 8.16
N LYS A 37 1.14 8.42 9.25
CA LYS A 37 1.12 9.14 10.52
C LYS A 37 1.76 10.53 10.34
N PHE A 38 1.09 11.59 10.81
CA PHE A 38 1.53 13.00 10.70
C PHE A 38 1.59 13.55 9.26
N PHE A 39 0.92 12.91 8.31
CA PHE A 39 0.93 13.37 6.92
C PHE A 39 0.23 14.72 6.77
N ALA A 40 0.90 15.67 6.10
CA ALA A 40 0.43 17.05 5.90
C ALA A 40 0.22 17.90 7.17
N GLU A 41 0.60 17.41 8.36
CA GLU A 41 0.49 18.19 9.61
C GLU A 41 1.53 19.32 9.70
N ASP A 42 2.73 19.11 9.14
CA ASP A 42 3.86 20.05 9.29
C ASP A 42 4.53 20.49 7.96
N TYR A 43 4.10 19.99 6.80
CA TYR A 43 4.76 20.23 5.51
C TYR A 43 3.76 20.58 4.40
N GLN A 44 3.85 21.81 3.86
CA GLN A 44 3.23 22.34 2.61
C GLN A 44 1.78 21.90 2.26
N GLY A 45 0.99 21.45 3.24
CA GLY A 45 -0.36 20.94 2.99
C GLY A 45 -0.38 19.66 2.16
N HIS A 46 -1.15 19.65 1.08
CA HIS A 46 -1.38 18.46 0.23
C HIS A 46 -0.46 18.44 -0.99
N GLU A 47 0.75 19.00 -0.90
CA GLU A 47 1.71 19.05 -2.00
C GLU A 47 3.02 18.38 -1.58
N LEU A 48 3.59 17.60 -2.50
CA LEU A 48 4.83 16.86 -2.31
C LEU A 48 5.79 17.18 -3.45
N ILE A 49 7.05 17.47 -3.13
CA ILE A 49 8.11 17.59 -4.14
C ILE A 49 8.73 16.21 -4.34
N VAL A 50 8.78 15.75 -5.59
CA VAL A 50 9.38 14.47 -5.93
C VAL A 50 10.90 14.56 -5.81
N THR A 51 11.47 13.70 -4.97
CA THR A 51 12.90 13.68 -4.70
C THR A 51 13.63 12.68 -5.59
N GLU A 52 14.96 12.82 -5.70
CA GLU A 52 15.82 11.82 -6.36
C GLU A 52 15.63 10.43 -5.76
N GLN A 53 15.63 10.33 -4.43
CA GLN A 53 15.45 9.06 -3.71
C GLN A 53 14.13 8.35 -4.04
N MET A 54 13.03 9.11 -4.18
CA MET A 54 11.74 8.56 -4.58
C MET A 54 11.79 7.93 -5.96
N MET A 55 12.43 8.61 -6.92
CA MET A 55 12.54 8.13 -8.29
C MET A 55 13.56 6.99 -8.41
N GLU A 56 14.70 7.05 -7.72
CA GLU A 56 15.68 5.96 -7.68
C GLU A 56 15.07 4.66 -7.14
N LEU A 57 14.30 4.75 -6.04
CA LEU A 57 13.59 3.59 -5.51
C LEU A 57 12.51 3.10 -6.46
N TRP A 58 11.78 4.00 -7.13
CA TRP A 58 10.80 3.60 -8.14
C TRP A 58 11.45 2.85 -9.30
N GLU A 59 12.52 3.37 -9.88
CA GLU A 59 13.22 2.72 -11.00
C GLU A 59 13.83 1.38 -10.58
N LEU A 60 14.37 1.30 -9.35
CA LEU A 60 14.84 0.04 -8.79
C LEU A 60 13.72 -0.98 -8.65
N LEU A 61 12.55 -0.60 -8.12
CA LEU A 61 11.41 -1.52 -7.96
C LEU A 61 10.74 -1.85 -9.31
N GLY A 62 10.76 -0.90 -10.24
CA GLY A 62 10.17 -0.98 -11.57
C GLY A 62 11.06 -1.61 -12.63
N GLY A 63 12.30 -1.98 -12.31
CA GLY A 63 13.15 -2.76 -13.22
C GLY A 63 12.64 -4.18 -13.44
N ASP A 64 13.04 -4.80 -14.56
CA ASP A 64 12.66 -6.16 -14.91
C ASP A 64 13.61 -7.17 -14.28
N PHE A 65 13.28 -7.56 -13.04
CA PHE A 65 13.99 -8.58 -12.29
C PHE A 65 13.18 -9.87 -12.23
N GLU A 66 13.84 -11.02 -12.27
CA GLU A 66 13.20 -12.33 -12.12
C GLU A 66 12.75 -12.63 -10.67
N TRP A 67 13.14 -11.77 -9.71
CA TRP A 67 12.90 -11.95 -8.28
C TRP A 67 12.27 -10.73 -7.63
N SER A 68 11.59 -10.95 -6.50
CA SER A 68 11.02 -9.86 -5.68
C SER A 68 12.11 -9.05 -5.00
N ILE A 69 12.03 -7.72 -5.09
CA ILE A 69 12.91 -6.81 -4.36
C ILE A 69 12.32 -6.54 -2.96
N LYS A 70 13.15 -6.71 -1.93
CA LYS A 70 12.81 -6.40 -0.54
C LYS A 70 13.73 -5.29 -0.03
N ARG A 71 13.15 -4.25 0.56
CA ARG A 71 13.87 -3.11 1.14
C ARG A 71 13.21 -2.70 2.44
N CYS A 72 14.02 -2.18 3.36
CA CYS A 72 13.56 -1.53 4.58
C CYS A 72 14.07 -0.09 4.53
N LEU A 73 13.16 0.89 4.62
CA LEU A 73 13.52 2.29 4.74
C LEU A 73 13.90 2.56 6.19
N SER A 74 15.19 2.85 6.43
CA SER A 74 15.72 3.18 7.74
C SER A 74 16.26 4.61 7.78
N GLY A 75 16.32 5.19 8.96
CA GLY A 75 16.83 6.54 9.16
C GLY A 75 16.15 7.27 10.32
N PRO A 76 16.68 8.44 10.72
CA PRO A 76 16.13 9.22 11.83
C PRO A 76 14.64 9.55 11.69
N MET A 77 14.00 9.88 12.80
CA MET A 77 12.64 10.42 12.79
C MET A 77 12.62 11.74 11.98
N GLY A 78 11.56 11.96 11.19
CA GLY A 78 11.38 13.20 10.42
C GLY A 78 12.06 13.27 9.05
N VAL A 79 12.83 12.26 8.62
CA VAL A 79 13.52 12.27 7.31
C VAL A 79 12.63 11.96 6.10
N GLY A 80 11.30 11.84 6.28
CA GLY A 80 10.37 11.66 5.17
C GLY A 80 10.15 10.22 4.66
N LYS A 81 10.52 9.19 5.44
CA LYS A 81 10.34 7.77 5.05
C LYS A 81 8.90 7.44 4.67
N SER A 82 7.94 7.91 5.44
CA SER A 82 6.50 7.73 5.20
C SER A 82 6.02 8.40 3.91
N TYR A 83 6.61 9.54 3.54
CA TYR A 83 6.32 10.20 2.26
C TYR A 83 6.85 9.39 1.08
N ILE A 84 8.03 8.76 1.21
CA ILE A 84 8.58 7.86 0.19
C ILE A 84 7.68 6.62 0.05
N ALA A 85 7.29 5.99 1.17
CA ALA A 85 6.39 4.84 1.19
C ALA A 85 5.05 5.16 0.49
N TRP A 86 4.44 6.29 0.85
CA TRP A 86 3.20 6.77 0.24
C TRP A 86 3.37 7.07 -1.26
N PHE A 87 4.45 7.74 -1.65
CA PHE A 87 4.74 8.05 -3.06
C PHE A 87 4.84 6.77 -3.91
N LEU A 88 5.57 5.76 -3.42
CA LEU A 88 5.71 4.48 -4.11
C LEU A 88 4.36 3.77 -4.24
N ALA A 89 3.54 3.78 -3.19
CA ALA A 89 2.18 3.21 -3.23
C ALA A 89 1.28 3.94 -4.25
N ALA A 90 1.27 5.27 -4.24
CA ALA A 90 0.49 6.09 -5.17
C ALA A 90 0.94 5.89 -6.63
N LYS A 91 2.25 5.80 -6.86
CA LYS A 91 2.80 5.57 -8.20
C LYS A 91 2.51 4.15 -8.70
N ALA A 92 2.71 3.12 -7.87
CA ALA A 92 2.34 1.75 -8.22
C ALA A 92 0.85 1.62 -8.55
N TYR A 93 -0.02 2.26 -7.76
CA TYR A 93 -1.46 2.34 -8.04
C TYR A 93 -1.75 2.95 -9.40
N ALA A 94 -1.12 4.08 -9.73
CA ALA A 94 -1.30 4.76 -11.02
C ALA A 94 -0.93 3.86 -12.20
N HIS A 95 0.15 3.08 -12.06
CA HIS A 95 0.62 2.10 -13.04
C HIS A 95 -0.21 0.82 -13.08
N GLY A 96 -1.25 0.69 -12.25
CA GLY A 96 -2.15 -0.47 -12.22
C GLY A 96 -1.56 -1.69 -11.53
N TRP A 97 -0.52 -1.52 -10.72
CA TRP A 97 0.03 -2.63 -9.93
C TRP A 97 -0.88 -2.90 -8.73
N PRO A 98 -1.19 -4.16 -8.39
CA PRO A 98 -1.81 -4.47 -7.12
C PRO A 98 -0.94 -3.99 -5.96
N VAL A 99 -1.53 -3.23 -5.03
CA VAL A 99 -0.83 -2.65 -3.89
C VAL A 99 -1.48 -3.03 -2.57
N LEU A 100 -0.67 -3.45 -1.60
CA LEU A 100 -1.05 -3.45 -0.19
C LEU A 100 -0.18 -2.41 0.53
N TYR A 101 -0.78 -1.30 0.93
CA TYR A 101 -0.09 -0.27 1.71
C TYR A 101 -0.72 -0.17 3.09
N ILE A 102 0.07 -0.48 4.13
CA ILE A 102 -0.33 -0.40 5.53
C ILE A 102 0.45 0.76 6.18
N PRO A 103 -0.19 1.92 6.44
CA PRO A 103 0.51 3.13 6.89
C PRO A 103 0.88 3.13 8.38
N ASP A 104 0.20 2.33 9.22
CA ASP A 104 0.57 2.15 10.62
C ASP A 104 0.49 0.66 10.97
N ALA A 105 1.64 0.03 11.19
CA ALA A 105 1.69 -1.37 11.56
C ALA A 105 1.11 -1.67 12.96
N MET A 106 0.87 -0.65 13.79
CA MET A 106 0.15 -0.81 15.06
C MET A 106 -1.27 -1.36 14.86
N ASP A 107 -1.91 -1.09 13.71
CA ASP A 107 -3.22 -1.64 13.37
C ASP A 107 -3.18 -3.17 13.34
N LEU A 108 -2.09 -3.75 12.81
CA LEU A 108 -1.87 -5.19 12.81
C LEU A 108 -1.41 -5.70 14.17
N GLN A 109 -0.50 -4.98 14.84
CA GLN A 109 0.06 -5.40 16.12
C GLN A 109 -1.01 -5.44 17.24
N SER A 110 -1.97 -4.52 17.21
CA SER A 110 -3.04 -4.43 18.20
C SER A 110 -4.17 -5.45 17.99
N SER A 111 -4.15 -6.19 16.87
CA SER A 111 -5.13 -7.22 16.57
C SER A 111 -5.06 -8.35 17.59
N VAL A 112 -6.20 -8.69 18.20
CA VAL A 112 -6.31 -9.72 19.25
C VAL A 112 -6.39 -11.13 18.63
N SER A 113 -6.71 -11.22 17.33
CA SER A 113 -6.86 -12.49 16.61
C SER A 113 -6.37 -12.43 15.17
N GLU A 114 -6.12 -13.61 14.59
CA GLU A 114 -5.79 -13.76 13.16
C GLU A 114 -6.93 -13.23 12.26
N GLU A 115 -8.19 -13.39 12.68
CA GLU A 115 -9.36 -12.90 11.94
C GLU A 115 -9.40 -11.37 11.85
N GLU A 116 -9.03 -10.69 12.93
CA GLU A 116 -8.99 -9.23 12.99
C GLU A 116 -7.88 -8.67 12.08
N ALA A 117 -6.67 -9.23 12.18
CA ALA A 117 -5.57 -8.87 11.28
C ALA A 117 -5.91 -9.17 9.80
N ALA A 118 -6.53 -10.33 9.54
CA ALA A 118 -6.98 -10.70 8.20
C ALA A 118 -8.04 -9.73 7.66
N THR A 119 -8.95 -9.26 8.51
CA THR A 119 -9.98 -8.26 8.15
C THR A 119 -9.34 -6.94 7.75
N ILE A 120 -8.33 -6.47 8.48
CA ILE A 120 -7.56 -5.26 8.14
C ILE A 120 -6.91 -5.41 6.76
N ILE A 121 -6.20 -6.52 6.53
CA ILE A 121 -5.53 -6.81 5.25
C ILE A 121 -6.53 -6.84 4.10
N CYS A 122 -7.63 -7.59 4.23
CA CYS A 122 -8.64 -7.69 3.18
C CYS A 122 -9.28 -6.34 2.89
N ARG A 123 -9.65 -5.58 3.92
CA ARG A 123 -10.27 -4.26 3.78
C ARG A 123 -9.36 -3.30 3.03
N ILE A 124 -8.11 -3.19 3.45
CA ILE A 124 -7.12 -2.29 2.81
C ILE A 124 -6.91 -2.73 1.35
N PHE A 125 -6.61 -4.01 1.12
CA PHE A 125 -6.29 -4.49 -0.22
C PHE A 125 -7.47 -4.32 -1.20
N ILE A 126 -8.69 -4.67 -0.80
CA ILE A 126 -9.87 -4.56 -1.68
C ILE A 126 -10.18 -3.09 -1.95
N ALA A 127 -10.15 -2.23 -0.93
CA ALA A 127 -10.43 -0.81 -1.10
C ALA A 127 -9.45 -0.17 -2.08
N PHE A 128 -8.17 -0.51 -1.95
CA PHE A 128 -7.10 0.03 -2.77
C PHE A 128 -7.16 -0.48 -4.23
N ASN A 129 -7.45 -1.77 -4.42
CA ASN A 129 -7.33 -2.42 -5.72
C ASN A 129 -8.66 -2.68 -6.44
N LYS A 130 -9.79 -2.11 -5.97
CA LYS A 130 -11.12 -2.29 -6.59
C LYS A 130 -11.17 -1.99 -8.09
N ASP A 131 -10.35 -1.05 -8.56
CA ASP A 131 -10.28 -0.62 -9.97
C ASP A 131 -9.19 -1.36 -10.76
N ILE A 132 -8.49 -2.31 -10.13
CA ILE A 132 -7.38 -3.10 -10.69
C ILE A 132 -7.76 -4.59 -10.73
N LEU A 133 -8.42 -5.09 -9.68
CA LEU A 133 -8.81 -6.49 -9.56
C LEU A 133 -9.82 -6.89 -10.63
N THR A 134 -9.56 -8.03 -11.26
CA THR A 134 -10.48 -8.66 -12.20
C THR A 134 -11.57 -9.44 -11.46
N VAL A 135 -12.67 -9.71 -12.16
CA VAL A 135 -13.76 -10.55 -11.63
C VAL A 135 -13.24 -11.95 -11.27
N GLU A 136 -12.33 -12.52 -12.06
CA GLU A 136 -11.75 -13.83 -11.80
C GLU A 136 -10.91 -13.84 -10.51
N GLU A 137 -10.07 -12.82 -10.28
CA GLU A 137 -9.29 -12.69 -9.05
C GLU A 137 -10.20 -12.58 -7.82
N LEU A 138 -11.29 -11.81 -7.91
CA LEU A 138 -12.28 -11.69 -6.84
C LEU A 138 -12.99 -13.02 -6.55
N VAL A 139 -13.37 -13.76 -7.60
CA VAL A 139 -13.99 -15.10 -7.45
C VAL A 139 -13.01 -16.06 -6.78
N ASN A 140 -11.74 -16.06 -7.20
CA ASN A 140 -10.72 -16.91 -6.62
C ASN A 140 -10.43 -16.56 -5.15
N MET A 141 -10.46 -15.28 -4.77
CA MET A 141 -10.32 -14.82 -3.38
C MET A 141 -11.39 -15.39 -2.43
N VAL A 142 -12.63 -15.53 -2.90
CA VAL A 142 -13.77 -16.03 -2.10
C VAL A 142 -13.83 -17.56 -2.11
N ASN A 143 -13.44 -18.17 -3.23
CA ASN A 143 -13.44 -19.64 -3.37
C ASN A 143 -12.21 -20.32 -2.77
N PHE A 144 -11.13 -19.57 -2.52
CA PHE A 144 -9.99 -20.07 -1.78
C PHE A 144 -10.37 -20.29 -0.32
N GLN A 145 -10.71 -21.55 0.01
CA GLN A 145 -11.12 -21.95 1.34
C GLN A 145 -10.14 -22.97 1.91
N ASP A 146 -9.46 -22.58 2.97
CA ASP A 146 -8.90 -23.54 3.93
C ASP A 146 -10.04 -23.92 4.88
N THR A 147 -10.56 -25.15 4.75
CA THR A 147 -11.69 -25.64 5.56
C THR A 147 -11.45 -25.60 7.08
N THR A 148 -10.20 -25.38 7.50
CA THR A 148 -9.83 -25.25 8.92
C THR A 148 -9.80 -23.81 9.42
N LYS A 149 -10.02 -22.83 8.54
CA LYS A 149 -9.92 -21.41 8.84
C LYS A 149 -11.17 -20.64 8.41
N PRO A 150 -11.48 -19.53 9.11
CA PRO A 150 -12.50 -18.59 8.66
C PRO A 150 -12.22 -18.08 7.25
N LEU A 151 -13.28 -17.73 6.51
CA LEU A 151 -13.18 -17.23 5.13
C LEU A 151 -12.24 -16.03 5.02
N VAL A 152 -12.36 -15.04 5.89
CA VAL A 152 -11.53 -13.82 5.86
C VAL A 152 -10.04 -14.13 6.01
N VAL A 153 -9.69 -15.12 6.83
CA VAL A 153 -8.30 -15.57 7.02
C VAL A 153 -7.79 -16.26 5.75
N SER A 154 -8.63 -17.09 5.13
CA SER A 154 -8.31 -17.75 3.86
C SER A 154 -8.12 -16.71 2.74
N THR A 155 -9.00 -15.72 2.64
CA THR A 155 -8.89 -14.62 1.68
C THR A 155 -7.63 -13.78 1.90
N ALA A 156 -7.31 -13.39 3.13
CA ALA A 156 -6.06 -12.67 3.44
C ALA A 156 -4.83 -13.50 3.03
N ARG A 157 -4.84 -14.81 3.29
CA ARG A 157 -3.76 -15.71 2.85
C ARG A 157 -3.65 -15.77 1.33
N TYR A 158 -4.76 -15.81 0.60
CA TYR A 158 -4.75 -15.76 -0.86
C TYR A 158 -4.17 -14.44 -1.38
N ILE A 159 -4.56 -13.31 -0.79
CA ILE A 159 -3.98 -12.00 -1.15
C ILE A 159 -2.45 -12.03 -0.99
N LEU A 160 -1.97 -12.45 0.19
CA LEU A 160 -0.54 -12.42 0.52
C LEU A 160 0.30 -13.43 -0.28
N ARG A 161 -0.25 -14.60 -0.62
CA ARG A 161 0.49 -15.70 -1.25
C ARG A 161 0.30 -15.81 -2.75
N ASN A 162 -0.82 -15.32 -3.28
CA ASN A 162 -1.17 -15.47 -4.68
C ASN A 162 -1.14 -14.11 -5.37
N LEU A 163 -1.92 -13.14 -4.89
CA LEU A 163 -2.05 -11.85 -5.59
C LEU A 163 -0.81 -10.98 -5.46
N LEU A 164 -0.19 -10.91 -4.28
CA LEU A 164 1.03 -10.11 -4.05
C LEU A 164 2.33 -10.84 -4.44
N GLN A 165 2.25 -12.09 -4.88
CA GLN A 165 3.40 -12.89 -5.32
C GLN A 165 3.26 -13.39 -6.76
N GLN A 166 2.29 -12.85 -7.50
CA GLN A 166 2.07 -13.21 -8.90
C GLN A 166 3.23 -12.75 -9.79
N ARG A 167 3.39 -13.43 -10.93
CA ARG A 167 4.46 -13.13 -11.91
C ARG A 167 3.95 -12.42 -13.16
N GLN A 168 2.64 -12.40 -13.35
CA GLN A 168 1.98 -11.83 -14.53
C GLN A 168 2.05 -10.30 -14.54
N GLN A 169 2.10 -9.67 -13.38
CA GLN A 169 2.22 -8.22 -13.21
C GLN A 169 3.02 -7.88 -11.96
N LYS A 170 3.62 -6.69 -11.95
CA LYS A 170 4.31 -6.16 -10.77
C LYS A 170 3.29 -5.84 -9.67
N THR A 171 3.71 -6.05 -8.43
CA THR A 171 2.90 -5.81 -7.24
C THR A 171 3.76 -5.07 -6.22
N LEU A 172 3.11 -4.33 -5.32
CA LEU A 172 3.81 -3.60 -4.27
C LEU A 172 3.19 -3.91 -2.91
N PHE A 173 4.02 -4.32 -1.95
CA PHE A 173 3.63 -4.49 -0.56
C PHE A 173 4.49 -3.60 0.32
N VAL A 174 3.85 -2.68 1.06
CA VAL A 174 4.52 -1.71 1.93
C VAL A 174 3.84 -1.73 3.29
N ILE A 175 4.66 -1.86 4.33
CA ILE A 175 4.28 -1.66 5.73
C ILE A 175 5.12 -0.51 6.27
N ASP A 176 4.46 0.58 6.65
CA ASP A 176 5.08 1.70 7.35
C ASP A 176 4.94 1.52 8.87
N GLU A 177 5.78 2.21 9.64
CA GLU A 177 5.89 2.04 11.10
C GLU A 177 6.13 0.58 11.53
N HIS A 178 6.82 -0.19 10.68
CA HIS A 178 7.05 -1.64 10.85
C HIS A 178 7.73 -2.04 12.16
N GLY A 179 8.39 -1.10 12.87
CA GLY A 179 8.97 -1.35 14.18
C GLY A 179 7.97 -1.85 15.21
N ALA A 180 6.69 -1.50 15.08
CA ALA A 180 5.61 -2.03 15.91
C ALA A 180 5.49 -3.56 15.86
N LEU A 181 5.83 -4.19 14.73
CA LEU A 181 5.73 -5.65 14.55
C LEU A 181 6.92 -6.40 15.15
N PHE A 182 7.99 -5.69 15.53
CA PHE A 182 9.22 -6.27 16.07
C PHE A 182 9.60 -5.59 17.39
N PRO A 183 8.73 -5.65 18.42
CA PRO A 183 9.04 -5.06 19.71
C PRO A 183 10.26 -5.77 20.34
N HIS A 184 11.17 -4.97 20.88
CA HIS A 184 12.33 -5.43 21.64
C HIS A 184 11.94 -5.90 23.04
#